data_AF-A0A8H4V168-F1
#
_entry.id   AF-A0A8H4V168-F1
#
_cell.length_a   1.000
_cell.length_b   1.000
_cell.length_c   1.000
_cell.angle_alpha   90.00
_cell.angle_beta   90.00
_cell.angle_gamma   90.00
#
_symmetry.space_group_name_H-M   'P 1'
#
loop_
_entity.id
_entity.type
_entity.pdbx_description
1 polymer ?
#
loop_
_entity_poly.entity_id
_entity_poly.type
_entity_poly.pdbx_seq_one_letter_code
_entity_poly.pdbx_strand_id
1 'polypeptide(L)'
;MSSFLRKRQEKEDSSLFVDQDEVPETQQTSLPQTPAALIDSHVLPPERSSAVEQPSAIPSSTIPQSDHTQEVRGSPSTESSDYHVPKGPKGWKPLTAGKRQLRKKEDMLCQILYGTEPVEIGDALLCDLSTDTRDIVNKLQYKDELKVRFEEICTLDHFQLLAHETRKEVSFNGFILPYSDTKSALFGLEQLLLEKDLIAIARISPYSYDSVRGLTFVCYPNNPRSKSFQLLNRQGYSAQKGSLCFAGIKEVLPSHPREIALPKDDSMKKKLSERPERQGRFEDSMKIRSEGLAAWRPPSQSIPSTPRRDDSFSRVKGRALQAHDPRLEVSST
;
A
#
# COMPACT_ATOMS: atom_id res chain seq x y z
N MET A 1 -50.18 -5.62 26.32
CA MET A 1 -49.19 -6.67 26.64
C MET A 1 -49.80 -8.00 26.22
N SER A 2 -49.37 -8.58 25.10
CA SER A 2 -49.82 -9.89 24.66
C SER A 2 -48.69 -10.55 23.88
N SER A 3 -48.24 -11.68 24.42
CA SER A 3 -47.09 -12.47 24.02
C SER A 3 -47.50 -13.49 22.96
N PHE A 4 -46.87 -13.44 21.79
CA PHE A 4 -46.92 -14.54 20.82
C PHE A 4 -45.53 -15.15 20.65
N LEU A 5 -45.37 -16.28 21.33
CA LEU A 5 -44.36 -17.30 21.10
C LEU A 5 -44.58 -17.91 19.70
N ARG A 6 -43.57 -17.87 18.83
CA ARG A 6 -43.51 -18.77 17.65
C ARG A 6 -42.17 -19.49 17.56
N LYS A 7 -42.27 -20.78 17.91
CA LYS A 7 -41.64 -21.97 17.33
C LYS A 7 -40.34 -21.78 16.55
N ARG A 8 -39.26 -22.32 17.13
CA ARG A 8 -38.11 -22.89 16.42
C ARG A 8 -38.59 -24.00 15.47
N GLN A 9 -38.07 -23.99 14.25
CA GLN A 9 -38.14 -25.10 13.32
C GLN A 9 -36.71 -25.57 13.09
N GLU A 10 -36.35 -26.69 13.70
CA GLU A 10 -35.17 -27.47 13.34
C GLU A 10 -35.42 -28.05 11.94
N LYS A 11 -34.43 -27.89 11.06
CA LYS A 11 -34.42 -28.52 9.75
C LYS A 11 -33.24 -29.48 9.74
N GLU A 12 -33.60 -30.75 9.67
CA GLU A 12 -32.75 -31.91 9.76
C GLU A 12 -31.81 -32.04 8.55
N ASP A 13 -30.66 -32.62 8.86
CA ASP A 13 -29.61 -33.08 7.96
C ASP A 13 -30.15 -34.00 6.86
N SER A 14 -29.78 -33.75 5.61
CA SER A 14 -29.87 -34.75 4.53
C SER A 14 -29.17 -34.28 3.26
N SER A 15 -27.88 -34.61 3.11
CA SER A 15 -27.29 -35.06 1.84
C SER A 15 -25.80 -35.33 2.00
N LEU A 16 -25.50 -36.53 2.48
CA LEU A 16 -24.17 -37.15 2.43
C LEU A 16 -24.20 -38.19 1.30
N PHE A 17 -24.28 -37.73 0.05
CA PHE A 17 -24.06 -38.56 -1.13
C PHE A 17 -23.47 -37.70 -2.24
N VAL A 18 -22.18 -37.92 -2.52
CA VAL A 18 -21.64 -37.78 -3.87
C VAL A 18 -20.72 -38.97 -4.07
N ASP A 19 -21.30 -40.04 -4.63
CA ASP A 19 -20.55 -41.02 -5.39
C ASP A 19 -20.10 -40.33 -6.68
N GLN A 20 -18.80 -40.33 -6.97
CA GLN A 20 -18.30 -40.15 -8.33
C GLN A 20 -16.88 -40.73 -8.45
N ASP A 21 -16.85 -42.06 -8.56
CA ASP A 21 -15.82 -42.77 -9.31
C ASP A 21 -16.09 -42.58 -10.81
N GLU A 22 -15.16 -41.96 -11.53
CA GLU A 22 -14.68 -42.45 -12.84
C GLU A 22 -13.55 -41.55 -13.33
N VAL A 23 -12.33 -42.09 -13.35
CA VAL A 23 -11.16 -41.50 -14.01
C VAL A 23 -11.03 -42.19 -15.37
N PRO A 24 -11.29 -41.50 -16.50
CA PRO A 24 -10.96 -42.08 -17.79
C PRO A 24 -9.47 -41.90 -18.09
N GLU A 25 -8.93 -42.98 -18.63
CA GLU A 25 -7.54 -43.21 -19.03
C GLU A 25 -6.98 -42.11 -19.94
N THR A 26 -5.71 -41.80 -19.68
CA THR A 26 -4.83 -40.97 -20.50
C THR A 26 -4.71 -41.53 -21.92
N GLN A 27 -5.27 -40.82 -22.90
CA GLN A 27 -4.87 -40.99 -24.29
C GLN A 27 -3.56 -40.23 -24.56
N GLN A 28 -2.58 -41.00 -25.02
CA GLN A 28 -1.30 -40.54 -25.54
C GLN A 28 -1.51 -39.63 -26.77
N THR A 29 -1.20 -38.35 -26.64
CA THR A 29 -1.13 -37.46 -27.80
C THR A 29 0.27 -37.50 -28.37
N SER A 30 0.33 -38.02 -29.59
CA SER A 30 1.47 -38.08 -30.49
C SER A 30 2.09 -36.71 -30.79
N LEU A 31 3.42 -36.71 -30.85
CA LEU A 31 4.27 -35.66 -31.41
C LEU A 31 3.91 -35.36 -32.87
N PRO A 32 3.81 -34.09 -33.27
CA PRO A 32 4.07 -33.69 -34.65
C PRO A 32 5.53 -33.25 -34.81
N GLN A 33 6.22 -33.92 -35.73
CA GLN A 33 7.48 -33.49 -36.33
C GLN A 33 7.30 -32.12 -37.00
N THR A 34 8.14 -31.16 -36.63
CA THR A 34 8.28 -29.89 -37.37
C THR A 34 9.40 -30.03 -38.40
N PRO A 35 9.14 -29.87 -39.70
CA PRO A 35 10.20 -29.79 -40.70
C PRO A 35 10.88 -28.43 -40.66
N ALA A 36 12.21 -28.46 -40.68
CA ALA A 36 13.06 -27.29 -40.86
C ALA A 36 12.82 -26.67 -42.24
N ALA A 37 12.35 -25.42 -42.27
CA ALA A 37 12.30 -24.60 -43.46
C ALA A 37 13.16 -23.35 -43.24
N LEU A 38 14.28 -23.39 -43.95
CA LEU A 38 15.21 -22.35 -44.34
C LEU A 38 14.48 -21.14 -44.92
N ILE A 39 14.54 -19.97 -44.28
CA ILE A 39 14.20 -18.68 -44.94
C ILE A 39 15.20 -17.60 -44.51
N ASP A 40 16.13 -17.41 -45.44
CA ASP A 40 16.67 -16.16 -45.99
C ASP A 40 16.71 -14.88 -45.15
N SER A 41 17.93 -14.37 -45.02
CA SER A 41 18.27 -13.07 -44.44
C SER A 41 17.99 -11.95 -45.43
N HIS A 42 17.08 -11.03 -45.09
CA HIS A 42 17.02 -9.73 -45.72
C HIS A 42 17.63 -8.66 -44.81
N VAL A 43 18.86 -8.29 -45.19
CA VAL A 43 19.58 -7.09 -44.81
C VAL A 43 18.76 -5.86 -45.25
N LEU A 44 18.46 -4.95 -44.32
CA LEU A 44 18.03 -3.59 -44.64
C LEU A 44 19.10 -2.57 -44.20
N PRO A 45 19.34 -1.52 -45.01
CA PRO A 45 20.45 -0.58 -44.85
C PRO A 45 20.22 0.50 -43.77
N PRO A 46 21.29 1.14 -43.29
CA PRO A 46 21.22 2.19 -42.28
C PRO A 46 20.83 3.52 -42.93
N GLU A 47 19.69 4.09 -42.54
CA GLU A 47 19.28 5.42 -42.99
C GLU A 47 19.72 6.52 -42.01
N ARG A 48 20.66 7.29 -42.55
CA ARG A 48 21.23 8.60 -42.20
C ARG A 48 20.50 9.46 -41.17
N SER A 49 21.32 9.87 -40.21
CA SER A 49 21.33 11.15 -39.51
C SER A 49 21.01 12.35 -40.40
N SER A 50 20.09 13.19 -39.93
CA SER A 50 19.91 14.57 -40.39
C SER A 50 19.81 15.48 -39.17
N ALA A 51 20.91 16.17 -38.89
CA ALA A 51 20.95 17.35 -38.06
C ALA A 51 20.37 18.53 -38.86
N VAL A 52 19.41 19.25 -38.27
CA VAL A 52 19.13 20.65 -38.65
C VAL A 52 18.89 21.41 -37.34
N GLU A 53 19.91 22.16 -36.96
CA GLU A 53 19.75 23.40 -36.19
C GLU A 53 18.89 24.37 -36.99
N GLN A 54 17.91 25.00 -36.34
CA GLN A 54 17.81 26.46 -36.41
C GLN A 54 16.96 27.02 -35.26
N PRO A 55 17.43 28.06 -34.55
CA PRO A 55 16.66 28.83 -33.59
C PRO A 55 15.87 29.91 -34.33
N SER A 56 14.65 30.20 -33.89
CA SER A 56 13.99 31.43 -34.31
C SER A 56 13.24 32.12 -33.17
N ALA A 57 13.51 33.41 -33.11
CA ALA A 57 13.16 34.39 -32.11
C ALA A 57 11.68 34.80 -32.17
N ILE A 58 11.11 35.05 -30.98
CA ILE A 58 10.19 36.12 -30.52
C ILE A 58 9.17 36.69 -31.54
N PRO A 59 7.90 36.92 -31.15
CA PRO A 59 7.58 38.24 -30.60
C PRO A 59 6.66 38.22 -29.35
N SER A 60 6.95 39.18 -28.47
CA SER A 60 6.10 39.64 -27.37
C SER A 60 4.70 40.01 -27.87
N SER A 61 3.67 39.38 -27.29
CA SER A 61 2.29 39.78 -27.52
C SER A 61 1.75 40.57 -26.34
N THR A 62 1.59 41.86 -26.62
CA THR A 62 0.78 42.89 -25.98
C THR A 62 -0.45 42.37 -25.24
N ILE A 63 -0.51 42.64 -23.94
CA ILE A 63 -1.71 42.51 -23.10
C ILE A 63 -2.41 43.88 -23.12
N PRO A 64 -3.67 44.00 -23.54
CA PRO A 64 -4.46 45.19 -23.26
C PRO A 64 -5.00 45.14 -21.82
N GLN A 65 -4.74 46.22 -21.08
CA GLN A 65 -5.50 46.60 -19.89
C GLN A 65 -6.99 46.71 -20.26
N SER A 66 -7.84 45.99 -19.54
CA SER A 66 -9.27 46.31 -19.48
C SER A 66 -9.64 46.61 -18.04
N ASP A 67 -9.75 47.91 -17.75
CA ASP A 67 -10.47 48.44 -16.60
C ASP A 67 -11.95 48.12 -16.79
N HIS A 68 -12.50 47.27 -15.91
CA HIS A 68 -13.94 47.18 -15.72
C HIS A 68 -14.28 47.16 -14.25
N THR A 69 -14.56 48.37 -13.77
CA THR A 69 -15.34 48.71 -12.60
C THR A 69 -16.75 48.13 -12.75
N GLN A 70 -17.16 47.24 -11.86
CA GLN A 70 -18.58 47.04 -11.60
C GLN A 70 -18.82 46.79 -10.11
N GLU A 71 -19.30 47.85 -9.45
CA GLU A 71 -20.08 47.76 -8.21
C GLU A 71 -21.36 46.97 -8.49
N VAL A 72 -21.57 45.84 -7.82
CA VAL A 72 -22.92 45.36 -7.51
C VAL A 72 -22.92 44.67 -6.14
N ARG A 73 -23.39 45.42 -5.15
CA ARG A 73 -24.45 45.08 -4.19
C ARG A 73 -24.33 43.77 -3.39
N GLY A 74 -24.26 43.96 -2.08
CA GLY A 74 -24.03 42.94 -1.07
C GLY A 74 -25.13 41.90 -0.89
N SER A 75 -24.71 40.82 -0.24
CA SER A 75 -25.54 39.77 0.38
C SER A 75 -24.71 39.12 1.51
N PRO A 76 -25.37 38.54 2.52
CA PRO A 76 -24.92 38.59 3.90
C PRO A 76 -23.82 37.58 4.23
N SER A 77 -22.83 38.07 5.00
CA SER A 77 -21.76 37.29 5.61
C SER A 77 -22.35 36.27 6.58
N THR A 78 -22.30 35.00 6.21
CA THR A 78 -22.40 33.91 7.17
C THR A 78 -20.99 33.72 7.75
N GLU A 79 -20.83 33.98 9.04
CA GLU A 79 -19.59 33.75 9.79
C GLU A 79 -19.20 32.26 9.68
N SER A 80 -18.30 31.99 8.74
CA SER A 80 -17.66 30.70 8.56
C SER A 80 -16.43 30.66 9.46
N SER A 81 -16.45 29.74 10.42
CA SER A 81 -15.35 29.44 11.34
C SER A 81 -14.00 29.35 10.63
N ASP A 82 -13.02 30.11 11.13
CA ASP A 82 -11.62 30.09 10.73
C ASP A 82 -10.97 28.73 11.04
N TYR A 83 -11.13 27.77 10.13
CA TYR A 83 -10.26 26.61 10.08
C TYR A 83 -9.06 26.94 9.19
N HIS A 84 -7.88 27.02 9.81
CA HIS A 84 -6.62 27.16 9.11
C HIS A 84 -6.41 25.99 8.14
N VAL A 85 -6.66 26.23 6.85
CA VAL A 85 -6.29 25.33 5.76
C VAL A 85 -4.79 25.49 5.48
N PRO A 86 -4.00 24.39 5.40
CA PRO A 86 -2.60 24.47 5.04
C PRO A 86 -2.45 25.11 3.65
N LYS A 87 -1.57 26.12 3.54
CA LYS A 87 -1.26 26.79 2.27
C LYS A 87 -0.54 25.80 1.35
N GLY A 88 -1.24 25.27 0.36
CA GLY A 88 -0.65 24.51 -0.75
C GLY A 88 0.34 25.36 -1.58
N PRO A 89 1.09 24.75 -2.51
CA PRO A 89 2.05 25.44 -3.37
C PRO A 89 1.42 26.63 -4.11
N LYS A 90 2.21 27.69 -4.36
CA LYS A 90 1.76 28.95 -4.99
C LYS A 90 1.00 28.67 -6.29
N GLY A 91 -0.30 28.94 -6.31
CA GLY A 91 -1.20 28.71 -7.45
C GLY A 91 -2.29 27.67 -7.20
N TRP A 92 -2.19 26.90 -6.11
CA TRP A 92 -3.23 25.96 -5.73
C TRP A 92 -4.44 26.70 -5.15
N LYS A 93 -5.55 26.69 -5.89
CA LYS A 93 -6.87 27.02 -5.34
C LYS A 93 -7.49 25.69 -4.91
N PRO A 94 -7.82 25.47 -3.63
CA PRO A 94 -8.67 24.33 -3.27
C PRO A 94 -9.92 24.46 -4.12
N LEU A 95 -10.22 23.48 -4.96
CA LEU A 95 -11.48 23.46 -5.68
C LEU A 95 -12.55 23.48 -4.59
N THR A 96 -13.30 24.59 -4.51
CA THR A 96 -14.52 24.65 -3.73
C THR A 96 -15.37 23.49 -4.22
N ALA A 97 -15.48 22.47 -3.36
CA ALA A 97 -16.04 21.18 -3.71
C ALA A 97 -17.48 21.36 -4.21
N GLY A 98 -17.64 21.46 -5.53
CA GLY A 98 -18.91 21.12 -6.15
C GLY A 98 -19.22 19.70 -5.69
N LYS A 99 -20.44 19.47 -5.17
CA LYS A 99 -20.85 18.15 -4.65
C LYS A 99 -20.56 17.09 -5.72
N ARG A 100 -19.47 16.35 -5.55
CA ARG A 100 -19.08 15.25 -6.43
C ARG A 100 -20.24 14.25 -6.41
N GLN A 101 -20.84 14.01 -7.57
CA GLN A 101 -21.95 13.05 -7.65
C GLN A 101 -21.38 11.63 -7.67
N LEU A 102 -21.96 10.78 -6.83
CA LEU A 102 -21.75 9.33 -6.89
C LEU A 102 -22.50 8.79 -8.13
N ARG A 103 -21.93 7.79 -8.81
CA ARG A 103 -22.59 7.17 -9.97
C ARG A 103 -23.57 6.09 -9.54
N LYS A 104 -23.21 5.33 -8.51
CA LYS A 104 -24.05 4.32 -7.87
C LYS A 104 -24.13 4.59 -6.36
N LYS A 105 -25.15 4.03 -5.71
CA LYS A 105 -25.31 4.13 -4.25
C LYS A 105 -24.24 3.35 -3.49
N GLU A 106 -23.64 2.37 -4.16
CA GLU A 106 -22.61 1.49 -3.63
C GLU A 106 -21.21 2.11 -3.76
N ASP A 107 -21.03 3.11 -4.62
CA ASP A 107 -19.75 3.79 -4.81
C ASP A 107 -19.40 4.63 -3.59
N MET A 108 -18.11 4.72 -3.27
CA MET A 108 -17.58 5.58 -2.21
C MET A 108 -16.68 6.67 -2.79
N LEU A 109 -16.90 7.91 -2.39
CA LEU A 109 -15.98 9.00 -2.71
C LEU A 109 -14.70 8.88 -1.89
N CYS A 110 -13.55 9.06 -2.53
CA CYS A 110 -12.26 9.08 -1.86
C CYS A 110 -11.31 10.11 -2.49
N GLN A 111 -10.37 10.60 -1.69
CA GLN A 111 -9.26 11.43 -2.15
C GLN A 111 -8.03 10.53 -2.30
N ILE A 112 -7.43 10.51 -3.50
CA ILE A 112 -6.25 9.70 -3.79
C ILE A 112 -4.99 10.57 -3.67
N LEU A 113 -4.01 10.07 -2.93
CA LEU A 113 -2.67 10.61 -2.84
C LEU A 113 -1.66 9.51 -3.12
N TYR A 114 -0.49 9.85 -3.67
CA TYR A 114 0.59 8.89 -3.87
C TYR A 114 1.95 9.48 -3.48
N GLY A 115 2.86 8.62 -3.03
CA GLY A 115 4.25 8.96 -2.73
C GLY A 115 4.56 9.21 -1.25
N THR A 116 5.86 9.20 -0.97
CA THR A 116 6.46 9.52 0.35
C THR A 116 6.25 10.98 0.71
N GLU A 117 6.37 11.88 -0.27
CA GLU A 117 5.77 13.21 -0.25
C GLU A 117 4.38 13.07 -0.86
N PRO A 118 3.29 13.31 -0.11
CA PRO A 118 1.94 13.03 -0.60
C PRO A 118 1.61 13.99 -1.75
N VAL A 119 1.70 13.48 -2.98
CA VAL A 119 1.24 14.17 -4.19
C VAL A 119 -0.24 13.85 -4.35
N GLU A 120 -1.07 14.89 -4.34
CA GLU A 120 -2.51 14.75 -4.54
C GLU A 120 -2.81 14.43 -6.01
N ILE A 121 -3.50 13.31 -6.26
CA ILE A 121 -4.10 13.00 -7.56
C ILE A 121 -5.48 13.67 -7.67
N GLY A 122 -6.22 13.67 -6.56
CA GLY A 122 -7.53 14.30 -6.40
C GLY A 122 -8.62 13.28 -6.09
N ASP A 123 -9.87 13.70 -6.27
CA ASP A 123 -11.05 12.87 -6.00
C ASP A 123 -11.22 11.72 -7.00
N ALA A 124 -11.65 10.57 -6.50
CA ALA A 124 -12.04 9.40 -7.28
C ALA A 124 -13.15 8.60 -6.58
N LEU A 125 -13.74 7.65 -7.29
CA LEU A 125 -14.73 6.72 -6.75
C LEU A 125 -14.10 5.34 -6.52
N LEU A 126 -14.28 4.77 -5.32
CA LEU A 126 -14.11 3.34 -5.09
C LEU A 126 -15.40 2.63 -5.44
N CYS A 127 -15.31 1.70 -6.38
CA CYS A 127 -16.44 0.96 -6.91
C CYS A 127 -16.34 -0.54 -6.55
N ASP A 128 -17.46 -1.24 -6.72
CA ASP A 128 -17.59 -2.71 -6.58
C ASP A 128 -17.20 -3.27 -5.19
N LEU A 129 -17.36 -2.46 -4.14
CA LEU A 129 -17.19 -2.92 -2.77
C LEU A 129 -18.44 -3.69 -2.31
N SER A 130 -18.23 -4.86 -1.72
CA SER A 130 -19.32 -5.58 -1.04
C SER A 130 -19.82 -4.78 0.17
N THR A 131 -21.07 -5.00 0.59
CA THR A 131 -21.67 -4.31 1.76
C THR A 131 -20.78 -4.41 3.00
N ASP A 132 -20.29 -5.62 3.32
CA ASP A 132 -19.41 -5.85 4.47
C ASP A 132 -18.10 -5.06 4.37
N THR A 133 -17.52 -5.00 3.17
CA THR A 133 -16.28 -4.26 2.91
C THR A 133 -16.51 -2.77 3.04
N ARG A 134 -17.61 -2.27 2.49
CA ARG A 134 -18.02 -0.87 2.58
C ARG A 134 -18.19 -0.45 4.03
N ASP A 135 -18.79 -1.30 4.86
CA ASP A 135 -18.95 -1.03 6.30
C ASP A 135 -17.61 -0.96 7.02
N ILE A 136 -16.61 -1.77 6.62
CA ILE A 136 -15.25 -1.66 7.13
C ILE A 136 -14.62 -0.34 6.69
N VAL A 137 -14.69 0.00 5.40
CA VAL A 137 -14.09 1.22 4.85
C VAL A 137 -14.74 2.48 5.45
N ASN A 138 -16.06 2.48 5.66
CA ASN A 138 -16.77 3.57 6.33
C ASN A 138 -16.27 3.83 7.75
N LYS A 139 -15.94 2.77 8.50
CA LYS A 139 -15.36 2.91 9.86
C LYS A 139 -13.93 3.47 9.85
N LEU A 140 -13.26 3.44 8.70
CA LEU A 140 -11.92 3.97 8.50
C LEU A 140 -11.92 5.43 8.00
N GLN A 141 -13.09 5.99 7.70
CA GLN A 141 -13.19 7.39 7.30
C GLN A 141 -12.85 8.31 8.46
N TYR A 142 -12.20 9.43 8.12
CA TYR A 142 -11.88 10.48 9.08
C TYR A 142 -12.60 11.75 8.66
N LYS A 143 -13.45 12.29 9.54
CA LYS A 143 -14.29 13.47 9.26
C LYS A 143 -15.15 13.31 7.98
N ASP A 144 -15.77 12.14 7.83
CA ASP A 144 -16.60 11.78 6.67
C ASP A 144 -15.86 11.78 5.31
N GLU A 145 -14.52 11.81 5.33
CA GLU A 145 -13.67 11.72 4.15
C GLU A 145 -12.85 10.43 4.19
N LEU A 146 -12.84 9.70 3.07
CA LEU A 146 -11.92 8.59 2.84
C LEU A 146 -10.68 9.08 2.11
N LYS A 147 -9.51 9.03 2.77
CA LYS A 147 -8.22 9.36 2.15
C LYS A 147 -7.44 8.09 1.90
N VAL A 148 -7.14 7.82 0.64
CA VAL A 148 -6.34 6.66 0.23
C VAL A 148 -4.99 7.19 -0.19
N ARG A 149 -3.98 6.94 0.64
CA ARG A 149 -2.60 7.32 0.37
C ARG A 149 -1.79 6.09 -0.02
N PHE A 150 -1.35 6.04 -1.27
CA PHE A 150 -0.40 5.05 -1.74
C PHE A 150 1.01 5.46 -1.30
N GLU A 151 1.37 5.02 -0.11
CA GLU A 151 2.63 5.38 0.56
C GLU A 151 3.85 4.73 -0.09
N GLU A 152 3.65 3.56 -0.69
CA GLU A 152 4.73 2.71 -1.17
C GLU A 152 4.41 2.20 -2.58
N ILE A 153 5.40 2.24 -3.47
CA ILE A 153 5.34 1.66 -4.80
C ILE A 153 6.47 0.64 -4.87
N CYS A 154 6.12 -0.63 -5.08
CA CYS A 154 7.07 -1.73 -5.05
C CYS A 154 6.78 -2.77 -6.13
N THR A 155 7.70 -3.70 -6.33
CA THR A 155 7.48 -4.85 -7.21
C THR A 155 6.52 -5.84 -6.55
N LEU A 156 5.92 -6.72 -7.38
CA LEU A 156 5.06 -7.78 -6.88
C LEU A 156 5.79 -8.73 -5.93
N ASP A 157 7.06 -9.06 -6.21
CA ASP A 157 7.88 -9.92 -5.35
C ASP A 157 8.07 -9.32 -3.96
N HIS A 158 8.31 -8.01 -3.88
CA HIS A 158 8.44 -7.33 -2.59
C HIS A 158 7.14 -7.39 -1.79
N PHE A 159 6.01 -7.16 -2.46
CA PHE A 159 4.70 -7.31 -1.85
C PHE A 159 4.44 -8.74 -1.35
N GLN A 160 4.83 -9.76 -2.11
CA GLN A 160 4.70 -11.15 -1.67
C GLN A 160 5.49 -11.43 -0.39
N LEU A 161 6.68 -10.85 -0.24
CA LEU A 161 7.45 -10.94 1.01
C LEU A 161 6.70 -10.32 2.19
N LEU A 162 6.10 -9.13 2.00
CA LEU A 162 5.28 -8.46 3.02
C LEU A 162 4.01 -9.26 3.37
N ALA A 163 3.36 -9.84 2.35
CA ALA A 163 2.12 -10.61 2.52
C ALA A 163 2.38 -11.99 3.17
N HIS A 164 3.49 -12.65 2.82
CA HIS A 164 3.84 -13.97 3.35
C HIS A 164 4.03 -13.95 4.88
N GLU A 165 4.59 -12.86 5.42
CA GLU A 165 4.75 -12.68 6.87
C GLU A 165 3.42 -12.75 7.62
N THR A 166 2.36 -12.21 7.02
CA THR A 166 1.03 -12.15 7.64
C THR A 166 0.16 -13.37 7.33
N ARG A 167 0.57 -14.22 6.35
CA ARG A 167 -0.25 -15.31 5.78
C ARG A 167 -1.63 -14.86 5.30
N LYS A 168 -1.74 -13.59 4.89
CA LYS A 168 -3.03 -13.00 4.53
C LYS A 168 -3.24 -13.06 3.04
N GLU A 169 -4.44 -13.49 2.68
CA GLU A 169 -4.90 -13.50 1.30
C GLU A 169 -5.70 -12.24 0.97
N VAL A 170 -5.77 -11.95 -0.32
CA VAL A 170 -6.67 -10.93 -0.87
C VAL A 170 -8.10 -11.27 -0.47
N SER A 171 -8.72 -10.37 0.30
CA SER A 171 -10.06 -10.54 0.84
C SER A 171 -11.14 -10.10 -0.16
N PHE A 172 -10.88 -9.08 -0.96
CA PHE A 172 -11.79 -8.54 -1.98
C PHE A 172 -11.04 -7.78 -3.07
N ASN A 173 -11.71 -7.54 -4.19
CA ASN A 173 -11.24 -6.71 -5.30
C ASN A 173 -12.23 -5.58 -5.55
N GLY A 174 -11.74 -4.51 -6.18
CA GLY A 174 -12.56 -3.40 -6.66
C GLY A 174 -11.78 -2.59 -7.70
N PHE A 175 -12.36 -1.47 -8.14
CA PHE A 175 -11.65 -0.51 -8.99
C PHE A 175 -11.87 0.94 -8.56
N ILE A 176 -10.89 1.76 -8.90
CA ILE A 176 -10.87 3.21 -8.70
C ILE A 176 -11.25 3.85 -10.02
N LEU A 177 -12.37 4.58 -10.03
CA LEU A 177 -12.86 5.28 -11.18
C LEU A 177 -12.59 6.79 -11.05
N PRO A 178 -11.84 7.39 -11.99
CA PRO A 178 -11.52 8.81 -11.90
C PRO A 178 -12.69 9.71 -12.31
N TYR A 179 -12.68 10.94 -11.82
CA TYR A 179 -13.46 12.04 -12.38
C TYR A 179 -12.75 12.63 -13.62
N SER A 180 -13.42 13.51 -14.35
CA SER A 180 -12.88 14.10 -15.59
C SER A 180 -11.56 14.84 -15.39
N ASP A 181 -11.42 15.52 -14.25
CA ASP A 181 -10.25 16.30 -13.86
C ASP A 181 -9.11 15.44 -13.28
N THR A 182 -9.44 14.31 -12.64
CA THR A 182 -8.44 13.40 -12.05
C THR A 182 -8.01 12.27 -12.97
N LYS A 183 -8.68 12.12 -14.13
CA LYS A 183 -8.45 11.04 -15.09
C LYS A 183 -7.03 10.98 -15.62
N SER A 184 -6.43 12.12 -15.99
CA SER A 184 -5.07 12.15 -16.55
C SER A 184 -4.03 11.72 -15.53
N ALA A 185 -4.14 12.20 -14.29
CA ALA A 185 -3.23 11.87 -13.21
C ALA A 185 -3.35 10.40 -12.79
N LEU A 186 -4.57 9.87 -12.65
CA LEU A 186 -4.78 8.45 -12.33
C LEU A 186 -4.29 7.54 -13.46
N PHE A 187 -4.49 7.93 -14.73
CA PHE A 187 -3.96 7.20 -15.88
C PHE A 187 -2.43 7.22 -15.90
N GLY A 188 -1.80 8.35 -15.53
CA GLY A 188 -0.35 8.43 -15.36
C GLY A 188 0.17 7.46 -14.31
N LEU A 189 -0.53 7.33 -13.18
CA LEU A 189 -0.20 6.32 -12.15
C LEU A 189 -0.38 4.89 -12.71
N GLU A 190 -1.49 4.60 -13.39
CA GLU A 190 -1.73 3.29 -14.01
C GLU A 190 -0.61 2.91 -14.98
N GLN A 191 -0.22 3.84 -15.85
CA GLN A 191 0.85 3.64 -16.83
C GLN A 191 2.20 3.42 -16.16
N LEU A 192 2.52 4.20 -15.12
CA LEU A 192 3.75 4.02 -14.33
C LEU A 192 3.83 2.61 -13.73
N LEU A 193 2.73 2.15 -13.12
CA LEU A 193 2.64 0.82 -12.53
C LEU A 193 2.77 -0.28 -13.59
N LEU A 194 2.17 -0.09 -14.75
CA LEU A 194 2.22 -1.06 -15.84
C LEU A 194 3.61 -1.16 -16.48
N GLU A 195 4.23 -0.03 -16.83
CA GLU A 195 5.52 0.00 -17.52
C GLU A 195 6.66 -0.58 -16.70
N LYS A 196 6.55 -0.52 -15.37
CA LYS A 196 7.58 -0.96 -14.43
C LYS A 196 7.23 -2.26 -13.71
N ASP A 197 6.09 -2.87 -14.03
CA ASP A 197 5.53 -4.04 -13.34
C ASP A 197 5.47 -3.86 -11.80
N LEU A 198 4.96 -2.70 -11.40
CA LEU A 198 4.86 -2.28 -10.00
C LEU A 198 3.42 -2.33 -9.51
N ILE A 199 3.28 -2.30 -8.19
CA ILE A 199 2.02 -2.12 -7.48
C ILE A 199 2.16 -0.98 -6.47
N ALA A 200 1.05 -0.38 -6.09
CA ALA A 200 1.01 0.68 -5.09
C ALA A 200 0.27 0.21 -3.83
N ILE A 201 0.85 0.41 -2.66
CA ILE A 201 0.31 -0.04 -1.38
C ILE A 201 -0.18 1.17 -0.58
N ALA A 202 -1.44 1.14 -0.16
CA ALA A 202 -2.03 2.09 0.78
C ALA A 202 -2.44 1.37 2.06
N ARG A 203 -1.95 1.88 3.19
CA ARG A 203 -2.24 1.37 4.53
C ARG A 203 -3.22 2.31 5.22
N ILE A 204 -4.44 1.84 5.45
CA ILE A 204 -5.52 2.64 6.02
C ILE A 204 -5.77 2.11 7.44
N SER A 205 -5.40 2.90 8.45
CA SER A 205 -5.67 2.59 9.85
C SER A 205 -6.33 3.78 10.53
N PRO A 206 -7.36 3.56 11.38
CA PRO A 206 -7.97 4.65 12.13
C PRO A 206 -7.06 5.15 13.26
N TYR A 207 -6.08 4.34 13.67
CA TYR A 207 -5.13 4.67 14.73
C TYR A 207 -3.71 4.36 14.27
N SER A 208 -2.82 5.34 14.36
CA SER A 208 -1.40 5.20 13.96
C SER A 208 -0.64 4.10 14.72
N TYR A 209 -1.18 3.62 15.84
CA TYR A 209 -0.54 2.63 16.72
C TYR A 209 -1.17 1.23 16.65
N ASP A 210 -2.34 1.08 15.99
CA ASP A 210 -3.02 -0.22 15.88
C ASP A 210 -2.86 -0.76 14.46
N SER A 211 -1.87 -1.64 14.27
CA SER A 211 -1.65 -2.33 12.99
C SER A 211 -2.64 -3.48 12.76
N VAL A 212 -3.39 -3.89 13.79
CA VAL A 212 -4.30 -5.04 13.72
C VAL A 212 -5.67 -4.60 13.17
N ARG A 213 -6.10 -3.38 13.45
CA ARG A 213 -7.44 -2.86 13.08
C ARG A 213 -7.46 -1.93 11.87
N GLY A 214 -6.69 -2.25 10.84
CA GLY A 214 -6.70 -1.48 9.59
C GLY A 214 -6.94 -2.33 8.35
N LEU A 215 -6.72 -1.72 7.20
CA LEU A 215 -6.97 -2.27 5.88
C LEU A 215 -5.83 -1.89 4.96
N THR A 216 -5.38 -2.83 4.14
CA THR A 216 -4.38 -2.55 3.11
C THR A 216 -5.04 -2.62 1.74
N PHE A 217 -4.88 -1.56 0.95
CA PHE A 217 -5.21 -1.57 -0.47
C PHE A 217 -3.94 -1.75 -1.29
N VAL A 218 -4.00 -2.68 -2.23
CA VAL A 218 -2.93 -2.99 -3.18
C VAL A 218 -3.45 -2.66 -4.56
N CYS A 219 -2.94 -1.60 -5.14
CA CYS A 219 -3.39 -1.05 -6.40
C CYS A 219 -2.51 -1.55 -7.55
N TYR A 220 -3.14 -1.93 -8.66
CA TYR A 220 -2.45 -2.50 -9.81
C TYR A 220 -3.16 -2.13 -11.12
N PRO A 221 -2.45 -2.12 -12.27
CA PRO A 221 -3.01 -1.77 -13.56
C PRO A 221 -4.18 -2.68 -13.97
N ASN A 222 -5.19 -2.12 -14.63
CA ASN A 222 -6.27 -2.92 -15.22
C ASN A 222 -5.81 -3.50 -16.57
N ASN A 223 -4.90 -4.47 -16.53
CA ASN A 223 -4.43 -5.16 -17.71
C ASN A 223 -4.75 -6.67 -17.65
N PRO A 224 -5.81 -7.14 -18.34
CA PRO A 224 -6.20 -8.55 -18.32
C PRO A 224 -5.16 -9.48 -18.95
N ARG A 225 -4.19 -8.94 -19.71
CA ARG A 225 -3.11 -9.74 -20.33
C ARG A 225 -1.89 -9.88 -19.43
N SER A 226 -1.75 -9.06 -18.40
CA SER A 226 -0.62 -9.17 -17.49
C SER A 226 -0.82 -10.38 -16.59
N LYS A 227 0.05 -11.37 -16.73
CA LYS A 227 0.10 -12.53 -15.83
C LYS A 227 0.63 -12.14 -14.45
N SER A 228 1.43 -11.08 -14.36
CA SER A 228 2.05 -10.62 -13.11
C SER A 228 0.99 -10.34 -12.04
N PHE A 229 -0.11 -9.68 -12.38
CA PHE A 229 -1.12 -9.27 -11.39
C PHE A 229 -2.21 -10.33 -11.10
N GLN A 230 -2.10 -11.54 -11.64
CA GLN A 230 -3.09 -12.60 -11.41
C GLN A 230 -3.23 -12.98 -9.93
N LEU A 231 -2.13 -12.89 -9.16
CA LEU A 231 -2.14 -13.14 -7.71
C LEU A 231 -3.08 -12.17 -6.98
N LEU A 232 -3.15 -10.92 -7.44
CA LEU A 232 -3.99 -9.89 -6.84
C LEU A 232 -5.43 -9.97 -7.33
N ASN A 233 -5.63 -10.46 -8.56
CA ASN A 233 -6.91 -10.53 -9.20
C ASN A 233 -7.67 -11.83 -8.85
N ARG A 234 -8.36 -11.83 -7.71
CA ARG A 234 -9.12 -13.00 -7.26
C ARG A 234 -10.25 -13.30 -8.25
N GLN A 235 -10.46 -14.58 -8.57
CA GLN A 235 -11.61 -15.07 -9.36
C GLN A 235 -11.75 -14.45 -10.77
N GLY A 236 -10.67 -13.95 -11.37
CA GLY A 236 -10.71 -13.35 -12.70
C GLY A 236 -11.56 -12.07 -12.74
N TYR A 237 -11.56 -11.29 -11.66
CA TYR A 237 -12.30 -10.04 -11.58
C TYR A 237 -11.91 -9.09 -12.73
N SER A 238 -12.93 -8.49 -13.34
CA SER A 238 -12.79 -7.60 -14.50
C SER A 238 -13.28 -6.20 -14.15
N ALA A 239 -12.41 -5.21 -14.21
CA ALA A 239 -12.76 -3.82 -13.96
C ALA A 239 -13.10 -3.06 -15.24
N GLN A 240 -13.79 -1.93 -15.11
CA GLN A 240 -14.14 -1.07 -16.22
C GLN A 240 -12.89 -0.49 -16.92
N LYS A 241 -12.91 -0.35 -18.25
CA LYS A 241 -11.78 0.26 -18.98
C LYS A 241 -11.49 1.68 -18.49
N GLY A 242 -10.21 2.00 -18.27
CA GLY A 242 -9.77 3.31 -17.77
C GLY A 242 -10.04 3.51 -16.27
N SER A 243 -10.11 2.41 -15.53
CA SER A 243 -10.10 2.39 -14.06
C SER A 243 -8.86 1.66 -13.58
N LEU A 244 -8.42 1.98 -12.37
CA LEU A 244 -7.27 1.34 -11.74
C LEU A 244 -7.78 0.27 -10.78
N CYS A 245 -7.30 -0.96 -10.88
CA CYS A 245 -7.75 -2.06 -10.03
C CYS A 245 -7.13 -1.95 -8.63
N PHE A 246 -7.82 -2.48 -7.64
CA PHE A 246 -7.22 -2.72 -6.33
C PHE A 246 -7.70 -4.02 -5.70
N ALA A 247 -6.84 -4.58 -4.85
CA ALA A 247 -7.08 -5.71 -3.99
C ALA A 247 -7.03 -5.25 -2.53
N GLY A 248 -7.95 -5.74 -1.70
CA GLY A 248 -8.03 -5.40 -0.29
C GLY A 248 -7.61 -6.55 0.61
N ILE A 249 -6.81 -6.25 1.63
CA ILE A 249 -6.42 -7.18 2.70
C ILE A 249 -6.95 -6.62 4.02
N LYS A 250 -7.69 -7.44 4.78
CA LYS A 250 -8.29 -7.09 6.07
C LYS A 250 -7.27 -7.05 7.21
N GLU A 251 -6.22 -6.26 7.06
CA GLU A 251 -5.19 -5.93 8.07
C GLU A 251 -4.19 -4.93 7.47
N VAL A 252 -3.35 -4.31 8.30
CA VAL A 252 -2.26 -3.45 7.83
C VAL A 252 -1.01 -4.29 7.57
N LEU A 253 -0.53 -4.33 6.32
CA LEU A 253 0.74 -4.96 5.99
C LEU A 253 1.91 -4.19 6.62
N PRO A 254 2.97 -4.88 7.07
CA PRO A 254 4.16 -4.19 7.56
C PRO A 254 4.80 -3.33 6.45
N SER A 255 5.48 -2.25 6.85
CA SER A 255 6.22 -1.38 5.91
C SER A 255 7.55 -1.98 5.48
N HIS A 256 8.10 -2.88 6.29
CA HIS A 256 9.37 -3.55 6.02
C HIS A 256 9.19 -5.03 6.32
N PRO A 257 9.71 -5.93 5.46
CA PRO A 257 9.76 -7.35 5.79
C PRO A 257 10.54 -7.48 7.10
N ARG A 258 9.98 -8.15 8.10
CA ARG A 258 10.81 -8.49 9.27
C ARG A 258 11.89 -9.43 8.79
N GLU A 259 13.13 -9.16 9.18
CA GLU A 259 14.18 -10.17 9.10
C GLU A 259 13.69 -11.36 9.91
N ILE A 260 13.20 -12.39 9.21
CA ILE A 260 12.89 -13.67 9.82
C ILE A 260 14.25 -14.12 10.33
N ALA A 261 14.48 -13.98 11.63
CA ALA A 261 15.65 -14.54 12.27
C ALA A 261 15.62 -16.02 11.87
N LEU A 262 16.55 -16.40 10.97
CA LEU A 262 16.71 -17.80 10.55
C LEU A 262 16.64 -18.61 11.84
N PRO A 263 15.77 -19.63 11.91
CA PRO A 263 15.66 -20.44 13.11
C PRO A 263 17.08 -20.84 13.46
N LYS A 264 17.59 -20.28 14.57
CA LYS A 264 18.92 -20.65 15.06
C LYS A 264 18.85 -22.15 15.16
N ASP A 265 19.70 -22.80 14.38
CA ASP A 265 19.74 -24.25 14.27
C ASP A 265 20.17 -24.79 15.64
N ASP A 266 19.21 -24.90 16.56
CA ASP A 266 19.39 -25.42 17.91
C ASP A 266 19.65 -26.94 17.87
N SER A 267 19.76 -27.54 16.67
CA SER A 267 20.15 -28.92 16.46
C SER A 267 21.56 -29.25 16.95
N MET A 268 22.42 -28.24 17.21
CA MET A 268 23.76 -28.44 17.76
C MET A 268 23.82 -28.47 19.30
N LYS A 269 22.70 -28.39 20.02
CA LYS A 269 22.66 -28.52 21.50
C LYS A 269 21.89 -29.73 22.01
N LYS A 270 21.82 -30.83 21.25
CA LYS A 270 21.72 -32.16 21.86
C LYS A 270 23.04 -32.48 22.56
N LYS A 271 23.25 -31.83 23.72
CA LYS A 271 24.11 -32.37 24.77
C LYS A 271 23.64 -33.80 24.98
N LEU A 272 24.56 -34.73 24.75
CA LEU A 272 24.55 -36.08 25.30
C LEU A 272 24.12 -35.97 26.77
N SER A 273 22.85 -36.23 27.06
CA SER A 273 22.44 -36.61 28.40
C SER A 273 23.00 -38.01 28.60
N GLU A 274 24.26 -38.00 28.99
CA GLU A 274 25.01 -39.06 29.63
C GLU A 274 24.08 -39.83 30.56
N ARG A 275 23.85 -41.09 30.19
CA ARG A 275 23.08 -42.05 30.98
C ARG A 275 23.82 -42.23 32.30
N PRO A 276 23.19 -42.11 33.48
CA PRO A 276 23.87 -42.40 34.73
C PRO A 276 24.32 -43.86 34.73
N GLU A 277 25.63 -44.09 34.58
CA GLU A 277 26.23 -45.40 34.73
C GLU A 277 25.92 -45.94 36.13
N ARG A 278 25.49 -47.19 36.15
CA ARG A 278 25.33 -47.96 37.37
C ARG A 278 26.68 -48.02 38.08
N GLN A 279 26.66 -47.66 39.35
CA GLN A 279 27.75 -47.80 40.30
C GLN A 279 28.30 -49.22 40.28
N GLY A 280 29.45 -49.39 39.62
CA GLY A 280 30.15 -50.65 39.43
C GLY A 280 31.64 -50.45 39.65
N ARG A 281 32.02 -50.56 40.91
CA ARG A 281 33.36 -50.61 41.49
C ARG A 281 34.31 -51.53 40.71
N PHE A 282 35.42 -51.01 40.16
CA PHE A 282 36.74 -51.65 40.23
C PHE A 282 37.87 -50.68 39.86
N GLU A 283 38.96 -50.75 40.62
CA GLU A 283 40.16 -49.93 40.52
C GLU A 283 41.13 -50.39 39.42
N ASP A 284 42.12 -49.53 39.18
CA ASP A 284 43.47 -49.81 38.68
C ASP A 284 43.70 -50.10 37.19
N SER A 285 44.25 -49.12 36.46
CA SER A 285 45.71 -49.06 36.23
C SER A 285 46.12 -48.19 35.04
N MET A 286 47.09 -47.32 35.33
CA MET A 286 48.25 -46.93 34.52
C MET A 286 48.10 -46.33 33.12
N LYS A 287 48.47 -45.04 33.06
CA LYS A 287 49.50 -44.44 32.17
C LYS A 287 49.63 -45.03 30.76
N ILE A 288 49.31 -44.21 29.76
CA ILE A 288 50.20 -43.96 28.61
C ILE A 288 50.14 -42.48 28.24
N ARG A 289 51.33 -41.90 28.05
CA ARG A 289 51.61 -40.57 27.49
C ARG A 289 51.48 -40.59 25.97
N SER A 290 50.93 -39.53 25.41
CA SER A 290 51.41 -38.83 24.20
C SER A 290 50.48 -37.61 24.03
N GLU A 291 50.90 -36.38 24.29
CA GLU A 291 51.91 -35.57 23.58
C GLU A 291 51.42 -35.16 22.18
N GLY A 292 51.21 -33.84 22.03
CA GLY A 292 51.08 -33.17 20.74
C GLY A 292 49.67 -32.73 20.38
N LEU A 293 49.32 -31.46 20.63
CA LEU A 293 49.24 -30.45 19.58
C LEU A 293 48.72 -29.10 20.12
N ALA A 294 49.63 -28.13 20.06
CA ALA A 294 49.44 -26.74 19.66
C ALA A 294 48.39 -25.86 20.37
N ALA A 295 48.93 -25.10 21.32
CA ALA A 295 48.63 -23.69 21.62
C ALA A 295 47.88 -22.89 20.54
N TRP A 296 46.72 -22.35 20.92
CA TRP A 296 46.22 -21.06 20.39
C TRP A 296 45.48 -20.28 21.50
N ARG A 297 46.23 -19.41 22.17
CA ARG A 297 45.82 -18.11 22.74
C ARG A 297 47.04 -17.20 22.56
N PRO A 298 46.92 -15.86 22.40
CA PRO A 298 45.99 -14.99 23.15
C PRO A 298 45.48 -13.81 22.27
N PRO A 299 45.29 -12.57 22.77
CA PRO A 299 44.10 -12.09 23.48
C PRO A 299 43.47 -10.85 22.81
N SER A 300 42.30 -10.46 23.31
CA SER A 300 41.71 -9.11 23.35
C SER A 300 42.52 -7.95 22.73
N GLN A 301 41.93 -7.29 21.73
CA GLN A 301 42.15 -5.85 21.52
C GLN A 301 40.81 -5.10 21.57
N SER A 302 40.77 -4.21 22.55
CA SER A 302 39.81 -3.15 22.82
C SER A 302 39.61 -2.23 21.62
N ILE A 303 38.35 -1.97 21.25
CA ILE A 303 37.99 -0.88 20.34
C ILE A 303 37.88 0.42 21.15
N PRO A 304 38.55 1.52 20.74
CA PRO A 304 38.49 2.79 21.42
C PRO A 304 37.13 3.49 21.27
N SER A 305 36.68 4.04 22.39
CA SER A 305 35.60 5.00 22.54
C SER A 305 35.84 6.26 21.69
N THR A 306 34.91 6.56 20.79
CA THR A 306 34.82 7.86 20.12
C THR A 306 34.11 8.89 21.00
N PRO A 307 34.52 10.17 20.95
CA PRO A 307 34.06 11.20 21.86
C PRO A 307 32.63 11.67 21.55
N ARG A 308 31.84 11.83 22.62
CA ARG A 308 30.63 12.66 22.67
C ARG A 308 31.00 14.08 22.22
N ARG A 309 30.35 14.56 21.16
CA ARG A 309 30.24 15.99 20.91
C ARG A 309 29.10 16.53 21.77
N ASP A 310 29.46 17.47 22.63
CA ASP A 310 28.55 18.41 23.26
C ASP A 310 27.90 19.27 22.18
N ASP A 311 26.58 19.17 22.01
CA ASP A 311 25.81 20.26 21.46
C ASP A 311 25.06 20.94 22.60
N SER A 312 25.67 22.04 22.99
CA SER A 312 25.23 23.06 23.91
C SER A 312 23.80 23.54 23.64
N PHE A 313 23.03 23.54 24.73
CA PHE A 313 21.78 24.24 24.93
C PHE A 313 21.82 25.70 24.45
N SER A 314 21.15 26.01 23.35
CA SER A 314 20.65 27.37 23.08
C SER A 314 19.20 27.47 23.52
N ARG A 315 19.07 27.89 24.77
CA ARG A 315 17.91 28.41 25.49
C ARG A 315 17.23 29.52 24.68
N VAL A 316 16.15 29.24 23.96
CA VAL A 316 15.28 30.29 23.39
C VAL A 316 14.09 30.52 24.32
N LYS A 317 14.10 31.73 24.87
CA LYS A 317 13.14 32.32 25.80
C LYS A 317 11.72 32.23 25.28
N GLY A 318 10.82 31.84 26.19
CA GLY A 318 9.38 32.03 26.04
C GLY A 318 9.03 33.49 25.85
N ARG A 319 8.11 33.74 24.92
CA ARG A 319 7.30 34.96 24.91
C ARG A 319 5.89 34.56 25.32
N ALA A 320 5.52 35.02 26.51
CA ALA A 320 4.14 35.10 26.94
C ALA A 320 3.41 36.06 26.00
N LEU A 321 2.33 35.59 25.37
CA LEU A 321 1.36 36.45 24.74
C LEU A 321 0.21 36.67 25.71
N GLN A 322 0.10 37.94 26.03
CA GLN A 322 -0.85 38.68 26.83
C GLN A 322 -2.29 38.34 26.38
N ALA A 323 -3.11 37.82 27.31
CA ALA A 323 -4.55 37.72 27.12
C ALA A 323 -5.12 39.15 27.15
N HIS A 324 -5.69 39.57 26.02
CA HIS A 324 -6.49 40.78 25.94
C HIS A 324 -7.94 40.39 26.16
N ASP A 325 -8.53 40.93 27.21
CA ASP A 325 -9.91 40.70 27.65
C ASP A 325 -10.77 41.87 27.12
N PRO A 326 -11.70 41.67 26.16
CA PRO A 326 -12.65 42.71 25.78
C PRO A 326 -13.93 42.59 26.60
N ARG A 327 -13.95 43.36 27.67
CA ARG A 327 -15.14 43.80 28.41
C ARG A 327 -15.96 44.75 27.53
N LEU A 328 -17.15 44.32 27.11
CA LEU A 328 -18.23 45.17 26.57
C LEU A 328 -19.52 44.68 27.24
N GLU A 329 -20.00 45.33 28.31
CA GLU A 329 -20.95 46.46 28.24
C GLU A 329 -22.09 46.22 27.25
N VAL A 330 -23.20 45.70 27.76
CA VAL A 330 -24.50 45.83 27.12
C VAL A 330 -25.43 46.50 28.12
N SER A 331 -25.76 47.74 27.78
CA SER A 331 -26.76 48.59 28.41
C SER A 331 -28.15 47.99 28.26
N SER A 332 -28.88 48.03 29.36
CA SER A 332 -30.33 47.91 29.46
C SER A 332 -31.05 48.99 28.64
N THR A 333 -32.01 48.57 27.83
CA THR A 333 -33.36 49.17 27.66
C THR A 333 -34.26 48.17 26.97
#